data_AF-A0A519KUQ9-F1
#
_entry.id   AF-A0A519KUQ9-F1
#
_cell.length_a   1.000
_cell.length_b   1.000
_cell.length_c   1.000
_cell.angle_alpha   90.00
_cell.angle_beta   90.00
_cell.angle_gamma   90.00
#
_symmetry.space_group_name_H-M   'P 1'
#
loop_
_entity.id
_entity.type
_entity.pdbx_description
1 polymer ?
#
loop_
_entity_poly.entity_id
_entity_poly.type
_entity_poly.pdbx_seq_one_letter_code
_entity_poly.pdbx_strand_id
1 'polypeptide(L)' 'MKIGIVNASSRFSKDRGEAIQAWFAANVPDGSIQIVFHPAVFQKHGHFGGDDATRANA' A
#
# COMPACT_ATOMS: atom_id res chain seq x y z
N MET A 1 7.66 6.61 13.53
CA MET A 1 7.35 7.33 12.26
C MET A 1 6.33 6.52 11.47
N LYS A 2 5.43 7.16 10.71
CA LYS A 2 4.44 6.45 9.87
C LYS A 2 4.67 6.74 8.38
N ILE A 3 4.54 5.72 7.55
CA ILE A 3 4.61 5.81 6.08
C ILE A 3 3.30 5.27 5.51
N GLY A 4 2.56 6.13 4.79
CA GLY A 4 1.38 5.73 4.05
C GLY A 4 1.76 5.11 2.70
N ILE A 5 1.17 3.97 2.37
CA ILE A 5 1.32 3.31 1.06
C ILE A 5 0.02 3.47 0.29
N VAL A 6 0.10 4.16 -0.83
CA VAL A 6 -1.03 4.49 -1.73
C VAL A 6 -0.76 3.97 -3.14
N ASN A 7 -1.81 3.91 -3.94
CA ASN A 7 -1.74 3.52 -5.33
C ASN A 7 -2.17 4.69 -6.23
N ALA A 8 -1.18 5.39 -6.80
CA ALA A 8 -1.45 6.52 -7.69
C ALA A 8 -1.54 6.11 -9.18
N SER A 9 -1.31 4.85 -9.54
CA SER A 9 -1.15 4.44 -10.94
C SER A 9 -1.58 2.98 -11.16
N SER A 10 -0.65 2.08 -11.50
CA SER A 10 -0.93 0.69 -11.81
C SER A 10 -1.44 -0.10 -10.61
N ARG A 11 -2.14 -1.21 -10.88
CA ARG A 11 -2.59 -2.15 -9.84
C ARG A 11 -1.46 -2.57 -8.89
N PHE A 12 -1.83 -2.75 -7.63
CA PHE A 12 -0.95 -3.28 -6.59
C PHE A 12 -1.48 -4.63 -6.09
N SER A 13 -0.60 -5.62 -5.89
CA SER A 13 -1.00 -6.96 -5.46
C SER A 13 -1.02 -7.09 -3.93
N LYS A 14 -1.97 -7.89 -3.42
CA LYS A 14 -2.06 -8.20 -1.98
C LYS A 14 -0.81 -8.94 -1.50
N ASP A 15 -0.37 -9.95 -2.26
CA ASP A 15 0.85 -10.72 -1.96
C ASP A 15 2.08 -9.82 -1.81
N ARG A 16 2.18 -8.75 -2.62
CA ARG A 16 3.26 -7.77 -2.47
C ARG A 16 3.10 -6.96 -1.19
N GLY A 17 1.88 -6.54 -0.84
CA GLY A 17 1.59 -5.88 0.43
C GLY A 17 2.00 -6.71 1.63
N GLU A 18 1.67 -8.00 1.63
CA GLU A 18 2.05 -8.96 2.67
C GLU A 18 3.58 -9.13 2.76
N ALA A 19 4.27 -9.25 1.62
CA ALA A 19 5.72 -9.33 1.58
C ALA A 19 6.40 -8.07 2.14
N ILE A 20 5.84 -6.88 1.89
CA ILE A 20 6.35 -5.62 2.47
C ILE A 20 6.14 -5.61 3.99
N GLN A 21 4.96 -6.04 4.49
CA GLN A 21 4.71 -6.14 5.93
C GLN A 21 5.71 -7.09 6.61
N ALA A 22 5.93 -8.27 6.02
CA ALA A 22 6.90 -9.23 6.53
C ALA A 22 8.32 -8.65 6.54
N TRP A 23 8.70 -7.89 5.51
CA TRP A 23 10.00 -7.23 5.46
C TRP A 23 10.17 -6.21 6.60
N PHE A 24 9.17 -5.36 6.85
CA PHE A 24 9.23 -4.40 7.96
C PHE A 24 9.26 -5.09 9.33
N ALA A 25 8.50 -6.16 9.52
CA ALA A 25 8.55 -6.94 10.77
C ALA A 25 9.95 -7.52 11.03
N ALA A 26 10.66 -7.95 9.98
CA ALA A 26 12.00 -8.51 10.10
C ALA A 26 13.11 -7.45 10.28
N ASN A 27 12.98 -6.30 9.62
CA ASN A 27 14.05 -5.29 9.54
C ASN A 27 13.85 -4.10 10.49
N VAL A 28 12.62 -3.87 10.96
CA VAL A 28 12.27 -2.80 11.89
C VAL A 28 11.44 -3.38 13.05
N PRO A 29 11.98 -4.36 13.79
CA PRO A 29 11.23 -5.10 14.82
C PRO A 29 10.83 -4.23 16.02
N ASP A 30 11.54 -3.11 16.23
CA ASP A 30 11.22 -2.13 17.27
C ASP A 30 10.04 -1.22 16.91
N GLY A 31 9.53 -1.32 15.67
CA GLY A 31 8.41 -0.52 15.20
C GLY A 31 8.71 0.97 15.08
N SER A 32 10.00 1.35 15.05
CA SER A 32 10.41 2.76 14.85
C SER A 32 9.85 3.35 13.56
N ILE A 33 9.59 2.51 12.56
CA ILE A 33 8.85 2.82 11.33
C ILE A 33 7.64 1.88 11.20
N GLN A 34 6.46 2.47 11.01
CA GLN A 34 5.21 1.74 10.76
C GLN A 34 4.68 2.07 9.37
N ILE A 35 4.34 1.05 8.59
CA ILE A 35 3.66 1.23 7.30
C ILE A 35 2.15 1.08 7.47
N VAL A 36 1.40 1.87 6.72
CA VAL A 36 -0.07 1.80 6.68
C VAL A 36 -0.52 1.80 5.22
N PHE A 37 -1.26 0.77 4.83
CA PHE A 37 -1.85 0.71 3.49
C PHE A 37 -3.15 1.48 3.47
N HIS A 38 -3.31 2.42 2.53
CA HIS A 38 -4.61 3.03 2.29
C HIS A 38 -5.59 1.95 1.78
N PRO A 39 -6.87 1.92 2.22
CA PRO A 39 -7.82 0.88 1.81
C PRO A 39 -7.98 0.75 0.29
N ALA A 40 -7.81 1.86 -0.44
CA ALA A 40 -7.90 1.89 -1.90
C ALA A 40 -6.74 1.20 -2.62
N VAL A 41 -5.60 0.92 -1.94
CA VAL A 41 -4.37 0.46 -2.61
C VAL A 41 -4.55 -0.83 -3.41
N PHE A 42 -5.51 -1.69 -3.00
CA PHE A 42 -5.80 -2.97 -3.62
C PHE A 42 -7.00 -2.95 -4.57
N GLN A 43 -7.61 -1.78 -4.79
CA GLN A 43 -8.68 -1.63 -5.76
C GLN A 43 -8.14 -1.78 -7.19
N LYS A 44 -9.06 -2.07 -8.12
CA LYS A 44 -8.74 -2.31 -9.53
C LYS A 44 -9.76 -1.62 -10.41
N HIS A 45 -9.29 -0.87 -11.39
CA HIS A 45 -10.10 -0.25 -12.43
C HIS A 45 -9.33 -0.33 -13.76
N GLY A 46 -9.68 -1.29 -14.62
CA GLY A 46 -8.81 -1.63 -15.76
C GLY A 46 -7.39 -1.90 -15.26
N HIS A 47 -6.35 -1.42 -15.93
CA HIS A 47 -4.95 -1.58 -15.51
C HIS A 47 -4.53 -0.70 -14.31
N PHE A 48 -5.42 0.16 -13.82
CA PHE A 48 -5.16 1.07 -12.70
C PHE A 48 -5.62 0.51 -11.35
N GLY A 49 -5.06 1.09 -10.30
CA GLY A 49 -5.34 0.81 -8.89
C GLY A 49 -6.61 1.42 -8.31
N GLY A 50 -7.69 1.47 -9.07
CA GLY A 50 -8.89 2.24 -8.75
C GLY A 50 -9.14 3.33 -9.79
N ASP A 51 -10.35 3.88 -9.77
CA ASP A 51 -10.69 5.02 -10.62
C ASP A 51 -9.94 6.29 -10.18
N ASP A 52 -9.99 7.33 -11.01
CA ASP A 52 -9.24 8.57 -10.81
C ASP A 52 -9.62 9.26 -9.49
N ALA A 53 -10.91 9.28 -9.15
CA ALA A 53 -11.40 9.88 -7.92
C ALA A 53 -10.88 9.12 -6.68
N THR A 54 -10.89 7.79 -6.72
CA THR A 54 -10.39 6.95 -5.64
C THR A 54 -8.89 7.14 -5.44
N ARG A 55 -8.10 7.19 -6.53
CA ARG A 55 -6.65 7.41 -6.46
C ARG A 55 -6.28 8.83 -5.99
N ALA A 56 -7.07 9.84 -6.35
CA ALA A 56 -6.85 11.22 -5.93
C ALA A 56 -7.18 11.47 -4.45
N ASN A 57 -8.08 10.67 -3.86
CA ASN A 57 -8.47 10.75 -2.45
C ASN A 57 -7.76 9.71 -1.56
N ALA A 58 -6.71 9.05 -2.07
CA ALA A 58 -5.96 8.01 -1.36
C ALA A 58 -4.81 8.53 -0.50
#